data_AF-A0A3G6K1W3-F1
#
_entry.id   AF-A0A3G6K1W3-F1
#
_cell.length_a   1.000
_cell.length_b   1.000
_cell.length_c   1.000
_cell.angle_alpha   90.00
_cell.angle_beta   90.00
_cell.angle_gamma   90.00
#
_symmetry.space_group_name_H-M   'P 1'
#
loop_
_entity.id
_entity.type
_entity.pdbx_description
1 polymer ?
#
loop_
_entity_poly.entity_id
_entity_poly.type
_entity_poly.pdbx_seq_one_letter_code
_entity_poly.pdbx_strand_id
1 'polypeptide(L)'
;MFNKNNYLNSKGDLYVKCRKKVEEVKGELTYEDKVIQKIIGLSLENVPGLLAIDGGFFSNLTGKLINTDNVASGVNVEVGKKQVAVDLKVVVEYQRNIPELYKKIKEIVVSEISNMTNLEVVEVNVDVVDIKTKEQHEADSVSLQDRATGVVESTSKFTSDKFESAKEGLSDGLSAAKEKVKGVAEDTKETAKAKPRVH
;
A
#
# COMPACT_ATOMS: atom_id res chain seq x y z
N MET A 1 -1.57 87.81 30.68
CA MET A 1 -0.43 87.18 30.00
C MET A 1 -0.96 86.13 29.04
N PHE A 2 -0.48 86.18 27.80
CA PHE A 2 -0.85 85.33 26.68
C PHE A 2 -0.60 83.85 26.98
N ASN A 3 -1.55 82.97 26.64
CA ASN A 3 -1.19 81.63 26.20
C ASN A 3 -1.78 81.39 24.81
N LYS A 4 -0.91 81.49 23.81
CA LYS A 4 -1.11 81.00 22.45
C LYS A 4 -0.73 79.52 22.47
N ASN A 5 -1.62 78.63 22.05
CA ASN A 5 -1.41 77.92 20.80
C ASN A 5 -2.60 77.03 20.44
N ASN A 6 -3.12 77.36 19.28
CA ASN A 6 -4.07 76.65 18.46
C ASN A 6 -3.26 75.73 17.56
N TYR A 7 -3.55 74.43 17.53
CA TYR A 7 -3.27 73.57 16.38
C TYR A 7 -4.48 72.65 16.16
N LEU A 8 -5.28 73.06 15.19
CA LEU A 8 -6.26 72.24 14.52
C LEU A 8 -5.55 71.06 13.83
N ASN A 9 -6.10 69.85 13.98
CA ASN A 9 -6.16 68.85 12.90
C ASN A 9 -7.24 67.83 13.30
N SER A 10 -8.48 67.95 12.82
CA SER A 10 -8.91 67.55 11.47
C SER A 10 -8.46 66.13 11.13
N LYS A 11 -9.44 65.20 11.06
CA LYS A 11 -9.37 63.79 10.65
C LYS A 11 -9.21 62.71 11.75
N GLY A 12 -10.07 62.73 12.78
CA GLY A 12 -10.23 61.58 13.71
C GLY A 12 -11.52 60.76 13.51
N ASP A 13 -12.53 61.30 12.83
CA ASP A 13 -13.87 60.71 12.75
C ASP A 13 -14.04 59.67 11.64
N LEU A 14 -13.09 58.74 11.47
CA LEU A 14 -13.30 57.67 10.50
C LEU A 14 -12.48 56.40 10.76
N TYR A 15 -12.68 55.71 11.89
CA TYR A 15 -12.49 54.25 11.96
C TYR A 15 -13.20 53.65 13.20
N VAL A 16 -14.52 53.80 13.29
CA VAL A 16 -15.32 52.86 14.09
C VAL A 16 -15.51 51.60 13.25
N LYS A 17 -14.48 50.76 13.14
CA LYS A 17 -14.63 49.42 12.54
C LYS A 17 -15.07 48.45 13.64
N CYS A 18 -16.37 48.20 13.63
CA CYS A 18 -17.09 47.15 14.36
C CYS A 18 -16.21 45.93 14.65
N ARG A 19 -15.84 45.72 15.92
CA ARG A 19 -15.41 44.41 16.41
C ARG A 19 -16.61 43.49 16.30
N LYS A 20 -16.74 42.76 15.18
CA LYS A 20 -17.65 41.61 15.12
C LYS A 20 -17.26 40.68 16.28
N LYS A 21 -18.20 40.45 17.18
CA LYS A 21 -18.10 39.37 18.18
C LYS A 21 -18.07 38.08 17.37
N VAL A 22 -16.91 37.43 17.30
CA VAL A 22 -16.83 36.09 16.71
C VAL A 22 -17.54 35.21 17.73
N GLU A 23 -18.75 34.78 17.41
CA GLU A 23 -19.39 33.73 18.18
C GLU A 23 -18.51 32.49 18.07
N GLU A 24 -18.10 31.96 19.22
CA GLU A 24 -17.26 30.78 19.28
C GLU A 24 -18.02 29.60 18.66
N VAL A 25 -17.53 29.13 17.52
CA VAL A 25 -18.12 28.00 16.81
C VAL A 25 -17.85 26.74 17.62
N LYS A 26 -18.90 26.11 18.15
CA LYS A 26 -18.79 24.84 18.87
C LYS A 26 -18.54 23.69 17.89
N GLY A 27 -17.65 22.78 18.26
CA GLY A 27 -17.34 21.57 17.50
C GLY A 27 -16.65 20.52 18.37
N GLU A 28 -16.54 19.30 17.85
CA GLU A 28 -15.82 18.19 18.47
C GLU A 28 -14.80 17.63 17.46
N LEU A 29 -13.57 17.42 17.92
CA LEU A 29 -12.52 16.76 17.15
C LEU A 29 -12.43 15.30 17.61
N THR A 30 -12.55 14.38 16.67
CA THR A 30 -12.40 12.95 16.91
C THR A 30 -11.42 12.37 15.90
N TYR A 31 -10.75 11.29 16.26
CA TYR A 31 -9.78 10.60 15.42
C TYR A 31 -10.26 9.18 15.17
N GLU A 32 -10.09 8.70 13.94
CA GLU A 32 -10.28 7.28 13.65
C GLU A 32 -9.08 6.47 14.15
N ASP A 33 -9.32 5.24 14.57
CA ASP A 33 -8.28 4.29 15.02
C ASP A 33 -7.16 4.16 13.99
N LYS A 34 -7.50 4.15 12.69
CA LYS A 34 -6.54 4.07 11.58
C LYS A 34 -5.54 5.23 11.56
N VAL A 35 -5.94 6.42 12.02
CA VAL A 35 -5.04 7.58 12.10
C VAL A 35 -4.01 7.36 13.20
N ILE A 36 -4.46 6.92 14.37
CA ILE A 36 -3.57 6.64 15.50
C ILE A 36 -2.64 5.45 15.20
N GLN A 37 -3.15 4.40 14.57
CA GLN A 37 -2.35 3.28 14.08
C GLN A 37 -1.22 3.75 13.14
N LYS A 38 -1.52 4.67 12.21
CA LYS A 38 -0.49 5.23 11.30
C LYS A 38 0.57 6.03 12.02
N ILE A 39 0.18 6.84 13.00
CA ILE A 39 1.13 7.60 13.83
C ILE A 39 2.09 6.61 14.50
N ILE A 40 1.55 5.63 15.23
CA ILE A 40 2.36 4.60 15.91
C ILE A 40 3.27 3.88 14.91
N GLY A 41 2.73 3.46 13.78
CA GLY A 41 3.46 2.82 12.70
C GLY A 41 4.70 3.57 12.24
N LEU A 42 4.51 4.84 11.88
CA LEU A 42 5.58 5.71 11.42
C LEU A 42 6.59 6.02 12.54
N SER A 43 6.11 6.19 13.77
CA SER A 43 6.97 6.45 14.93
C SER A 43 7.83 5.26 15.31
N LEU A 44 7.33 4.03 15.10
CA LEU A 44 8.03 2.80 15.47
C LEU A 44 8.96 2.25 14.38
N GLU A 45 8.82 2.69 13.13
CA GLU A 45 9.63 2.23 11.98
C GLU A 45 11.15 2.31 12.23
N ASN A 46 11.60 3.33 12.98
CA ASN A 46 13.02 3.62 13.20
C ASN A 46 13.52 3.19 14.59
N VAL A 47 12.76 2.38 15.33
CA VAL A 47 13.15 1.97 16.68
C VAL A 47 14.24 0.88 16.62
N PRO A 48 15.45 1.13 17.16
CA PRO A 48 16.52 0.14 17.11
C PRO A 48 16.14 -1.14 17.86
N GLY A 49 16.25 -2.28 17.17
CA GLY A 49 15.95 -3.59 17.74
C GLY A 49 14.51 -4.05 17.54
N LEU A 50 13.61 -3.19 17.03
CA LEU A 50 12.32 -3.60 16.51
C LEU A 50 12.49 -3.94 15.02
N LEU A 51 12.22 -5.19 14.63
CA LEU A 51 12.35 -5.61 13.23
C LEU A 51 11.03 -5.44 12.47
N ALA A 52 9.95 -5.90 13.07
CA ALA A 52 8.63 -5.83 12.49
C ALA A 52 7.55 -5.73 13.56
N ILE A 53 6.38 -5.30 13.12
CA ILE A 53 5.12 -5.53 13.81
C ILE A 53 4.46 -6.73 13.14
N ASP A 54 3.84 -7.59 13.94
CA ASP A 54 3.14 -8.80 13.50
C ASP A 54 2.19 -8.51 12.34
N GLY A 55 1.86 -9.50 11.51
CA GLY A 55 0.87 -9.33 10.45
C GLY A 55 1.27 -8.40 9.29
N GLY A 56 2.57 -8.05 9.19
CA GLY A 56 3.09 -7.29 8.05
C GLY A 56 2.69 -5.81 8.04
N PHE A 57 2.42 -5.23 9.22
CA PHE A 57 1.94 -3.86 9.35
C PHE A 57 2.81 -2.82 8.59
N PHE A 58 4.14 -2.90 8.70
CA PHE A 58 5.05 -1.98 7.97
C PHE A 58 4.98 -2.16 6.44
N SER A 59 4.80 -3.38 5.95
CA SER A 59 4.62 -3.67 4.53
C SER A 59 3.31 -3.07 3.99
N ASN A 60 2.25 -3.12 4.79
CA ASN A 60 0.96 -2.52 4.46
C ASN A 60 1.03 -0.98 4.44
N LEU A 61 1.80 -0.37 5.35
CA LEU A 61 2.00 1.08 5.40
C LEU A 61 2.75 1.63 4.18
N THR A 62 3.72 0.88 3.67
CA THR A 62 4.55 1.25 2.50
C THR A 62 3.88 0.98 1.15
N GLY A 63 2.61 0.54 1.14
CA GLY A 63 1.84 0.31 -0.09
C GLY A 63 2.30 -0.91 -0.89
N LYS A 64 3.17 -1.76 -0.34
CA LYS A 64 3.45 -3.10 -0.85
C LYS A 64 2.27 -3.99 -0.51
N LEU A 65 1.15 -3.77 -1.21
CA LEU A 65 -0.10 -4.51 -1.03
C LEU A 65 0.13 -5.99 -1.32
N ILE A 66 0.20 -6.80 -0.26
CA ILE A 66 -0.04 -8.23 -0.35
C ILE A 66 -1.56 -8.36 -0.33
N ASN A 67 -2.15 -9.06 -1.30
CA ASN A 67 -3.59 -9.33 -1.43
C ASN A 67 -4.10 -10.16 -0.24
N THR A 68 -4.19 -9.55 0.91
CA THR A 68 -4.74 -10.12 2.13
C THR A 68 -5.70 -9.09 2.65
N ASP A 69 -7.00 -9.41 2.56
CA ASP A 69 -8.12 -8.63 3.09
C ASP A 69 -8.10 -8.49 4.63
N ASN A 70 -6.98 -8.85 5.27
CA ASN A 70 -6.80 -8.76 6.71
C ASN A 70 -6.31 -7.36 7.07
N VAL A 71 -7.24 -6.61 7.65
CA VAL A 71 -7.04 -5.61 8.71
C VAL A 71 -5.61 -5.64 9.23
N ALA A 72 -4.95 -4.48 9.19
CA ALA A 72 -3.65 -4.17 9.77
C ALA A 72 -3.38 -4.99 11.04
N SER A 73 -2.86 -6.20 10.84
CA SER A 73 -2.67 -7.14 11.93
C SER A 73 -1.45 -6.65 12.70
N GLY A 74 -1.46 -6.78 14.03
CA GLY A 74 -0.32 -6.43 14.88
C GLY A 74 -0.35 -5.06 15.58
N VAL A 75 -1.19 -4.10 15.17
CA VAL A 75 -1.46 -2.87 15.95
C VAL A 75 -2.96 -2.74 16.20
N ASN A 76 -3.38 -3.00 17.43
CA ASN A 76 -4.74 -2.74 17.87
C ASN A 76 -4.77 -1.43 18.65
N VAL A 77 -5.71 -0.55 18.32
CA VAL A 77 -5.86 0.74 18.99
C VAL A 77 -7.33 0.94 19.27
N GLU A 78 -7.63 1.34 20.49
CA GLU A 78 -8.96 1.78 20.88
C GLU A 78 -8.90 3.27 21.21
N VAL A 79 -9.61 4.08 20.41
CA VAL A 79 -9.62 5.54 20.56
C VAL A 79 -10.94 5.99 21.19
N GLY A 80 -10.83 6.57 22.38
CA GLY A 80 -11.91 7.33 23.02
C GLY A 80 -11.84 8.82 22.69
N LYS A 81 -12.76 9.61 23.26
CA LYS A 81 -12.81 11.07 23.05
C LYS A 81 -11.58 11.82 23.59
N LYS A 82 -10.94 11.27 24.62
CA LYS A 82 -9.79 11.88 25.30
C LYS A 82 -8.66 10.89 25.57
N GLN A 83 -8.93 9.60 25.42
CA GLN A 83 -8.08 8.53 25.91
C GLN A 83 -7.82 7.52 24.80
N VAL A 84 -6.64 6.90 24.83
CA VAL A 84 -6.24 5.87 23.87
C VAL A 84 -5.63 4.69 24.61
N ALA A 85 -6.00 3.48 24.18
CA ALA A 85 -5.33 2.24 24.55
C ALA A 85 -4.67 1.62 23.31
N VAL A 86 -3.47 1.07 23.49
CA VAL A 86 -2.65 0.52 22.40
C VAL A 86 -2.16 -0.88 22.76
N ASP A 87 -2.43 -1.85 21.89
CA ASP A 87 -1.83 -3.19 21.94
C ASP A 87 -0.98 -3.44 20.70
N LEU A 88 0.27 -3.83 20.92
CA LEU A 88 1.26 -4.07 19.88
C LEU A 88 1.74 -5.51 19.92
N LYS A 89 1.82 -6.14 18.76
CA LYS A 89 2.52 -7.42 18.58
C LYS A 89 3.77 -7.19 17.77
N VAL A 90 4.93 -7.51 18.33
CA VAL A 90 6.23 -7.13 17.76
C VAL A 90 7.16 -8.32 17.54
N VAL A 91 7.97 -8.23 16.50
CA VAL A 91 9.10 -9.11 16.21
C VAL A 91 10.38 -8.37 16.54
N VAL A 92 11.19 -8.93 17.44
CA VAL A 92 12.37 -8.27 18.00
C VAL A 92 13.65 -8.85 17.41
N GLU A 93 14.69 -8.02 17.29
CA GLU A 93 16.01 -8.45 16.85
C GLU A 93 16.70 -9.32 17.91
N TYR A 94 17.34 -10.40 17.46
CA TYR A 94 18.15 -11.28 18.30
C TYR A 94 19.24 -10.51 19.07
N GLN A 95 19.51 -10.90 20.31
CA GLN A 95 20.47 -10.26 21.24
C GLN A 95 20.14 -8.82 21.65
N ARG A 96 18.87 -8.39 21.57
CA ARG A 96 18.41 -7.11 22.14
C ARG A 96 17.84 -7.27 23.55
N ASN A 97 17.96 -6.20 24.32
CA ASN A 97 17.33 -6.09 25.64
C ASN A 97 15.84 -5.73 25.47
N ILE A 98 14.97 -6.74 25.59
CA ILE A 98 13.52 -6.59 25.39
C ILE A 98 12.90 -5.60 26.40
N PRO A 99 13.18 -5.66 27.72
CA PRO A 99 12.67 -4.66 28.66
C PRO A 99 13.05 -3.22 28.34
N GLU A 100 14.27 -2.98 27.85
CA GLU A 100 14.71 -1.65 27.43
C GLU A 100 14.01 -1.20 26.15
N LEU A 101 13.88 -2.11 25.17
CA LEU A 101 13.12 -1.86 23.95
C LEU A 101 11.65 -1.52 24.26
N TYR A 102 11.01 -2.25 25.17
CA TYR A 102 9.65 -1.98 25.60
C TYR A 102 9.48 -0.56 26.18
N LYS A 103 10.40 -0.14 27.06
CA LYS A 103 10.39 1.23 27.61
C LYS A 103 10.48 2.27 26.49
N LYS A 104 11.38 2.04 25.54
CA LYS A 104 11.60 2.94 24.40
C LYS A 104 10.38 3.04 23.49
N ILE A 105 9.76 1.90 23.15
CA ILE A 105 8.50 1.84 22.39
C ILE A 105 7.41 2.63 23.12
N LYS A 106 7.24 2.39 24.43
CA LYS A 106 6.24 3.09 25.24
C LYS A 106 6.44 4.59 25.25
N GLU A 107 7.66 5.07 25.49
CA GLU A 107 7.99 6.49 25.50
C GLU A 107 7.66 7.16 24.17
N ILE A 108 8.03 6.52 23.05
CA ILE A 108 7.75 7.02 21.70
C ILE A 108 6.25 7.06 21.44
N VAL A 109 5.52 5.97 21.69
CA VAL A 109 4.06 5.91 21.46
C VAL A 109 3.34 6.98 22.25
N VAL A 110 3.64 7.10 23.55
CA VAL A 110 3.01 8.10 24.42
C VAL A 110 3.32 9.52 23.95
N SER A 111 4.58 9.81 23.65
CA SER A 111 5.03 11.12 23.17
C SER A 111 4.31 11.51 21.88
N GLU A 112 4.34 10.64 20.88
CA GLU A 112 3.83 10.96 19.53
C GLU A 112 2.32 11.14 19.52
N ILE A 113 1.57 10.26 20.19
CA ILE A 113 0.11 10.41 20.31
C ILE A 113 -0.24 11.70 21.06
N SER A 114 0.41 11.94 22.20
CA SER A 114 0.10 13.13 23.02
C SER A 114 0.42 14.43 22.26
N ASN A 115 1.59 14.49 21.61
CA ASN A 115 2.03 15.69 20.90
C ASN A 115 1.19 16.00 19.66
N MET A 116 0.74 14.97 18.92
CA MET A 116 -0.02 15.18 17.68
C MET A 116 -1.53 15.34 17.90
N THR A 117 -2.08 14.72 18.95
CA THR A 117 -3.54 14.59 19.12
C THR A 117 -4.09 15.16 20.42
N ASN A 118 -3.22 15.51 21.38
CA ASN A 118 -3.60 15.86 22.76
C ASN A 118 -4.47 14.81 23.47
N LEU A 119 -4.44 13.55 23.01
CA LEU A 119 -5.08 12.43 23.68
C LEU A 119 -4.15 11.88 24.78
N GLU A 120 -4.76 11.40 25.86
CA GLU A 120 -4.07 10.73 26.97
C GLU A 120 -3.94 9.24 26.68
N VAL A 121 -2.72 8.73 26.65
CA VAL A 121 -2.49 7.29 26.49
C VAL A 121 -2.61 6.61 27.86
N VAL A 122 -3.64 5.77 28.01
CA VAL A 122 -3.94 5.10 29.28
C VAL A 122 -3.09 3.83 29.42
N GLU A 123 -2.90 3.09 28.33
CA GLU A 123 -2.25 1.78 28.36
C GLU A 123 -1.49 1.52 27.06
N VAL A 124 -0.30 0.90 27.20
CA VAL A 124 0.52 0.42 26.09
C VAL A 124 1.02 -0.99 26.41
N ASN A 125 0.42 -1.97 25.75
CA ASN A 125 0.77 -3.37 25.82
C ASN A 125 1.62 -3.78 24.63
N VAL A 126 2.66 -4.57 24.88
CA VAL A 126 3.56 -5.06 23.84
C VAL A 126 3.78 -6.56 24.04
N ASP A 127 3.27 -7.35 23.12
CA ASP A 127 3.48 -8.79 23.02
C ASP A 127 4.63 -9.08 22.06
N VAL A 128 5.67 -9.75 22.53
CA VAL A 128 6.77 -10.23 21.67
C VAL A 128 6.36 -11.56 21.06
N VAL A 129 6.01 -11.55 19.78
CA VAL A 129 5.53 -12.75 19.06
C VAL A 129 6.67 -13.60 18.50
N ASP A 130 7.80 -12.98 18.15
CA ASP A 130 8.95 -13.70 17.57
C ASP A 130 10.28 -12.94 17.79
N ILE A 131 11.41 -13.65 17.68
CA ILE A 131 12.76 -13.11 17.73
C ILE A 131 13.54 -13.60 16.51
N LYS A 132 14.01 -12.67 15.67
CA LYS A 132 14.73 -12.98 14.42
C LYS A 132 16.05 -12.23 14.34
N THR A 133 16.99 -12.71 13.52
CA THR A 133 18.11 -11.87 13.08
C THR A 133 17.66 -10.94 11.95
N LYS A 134 18.42 -9.88 11.68
CA LYS A 134 18.14 -8.96 10.56
C LYS A 134 18.19 -9.68 9.22
N GLU A 135 19.15 -10.58 9.05
CA GLU A 135 19.36 -11.34 7.82
C GLU A 135 18.17 -12.28 7.54
N GLN A 136 17.63 -12.92 8.59
CA GLN A 136 16.43 -13.75 8.47
C GLN A 136 15.20 -12.91 8.09
N HIS A 137 15.05 -11.73 8.69
CA HIS A 137 13.95 -10.83 8.39
C HIS A 137 14.01 -10.28 6.95
N GLU A 138 15.21 -9.93 6.47
CA GLU A 138 15.41 -9.46 5.09
C GLU A 138 15.14 -10.58 4.07
N ALA A 139 15.61 -11.81 4.31
CA ALA A 139 15.40 -12.94 3.40
C ALA A 139 13.92 -13.30 3.21
N ASP A 140 13.12 -13.24 4.28
CA ASP A 140 11.68 -13.49 4.23
C ASP A 140 10.95 -12.48 3.32
N SER A 141 11.47 -11.26 3.18
CA SER A 141 10.85 -10.18 2.40
C SER A 141 11.05 -10.28 0.88
N VAL A 142 12.02 -11.08 0.41
CA VAL A 142 12.43 -11.13 -1.02
C VAL A 142 11.95 -12.40 -1.75
N SER A 143 11.67 -13.50 -1.03
CA SER A 143 11.56 -14.84 -1.64
C SER A 143 10.36 -15.08 -2.57
N LEU A 144 9.32 -14.22 -2.53
CA LEU A 144 8.10 -14.43 -3.34
C LEU A 144 8.22 -13.94 -4.79
N GLN A 145 9.14 -12.99 -5.05
CA GLN A 145 9.35 -12.44 -6.39
C GLN A 145 10.34 -13.31 -7.18
N ASP A 146 11.36 -13.85 -6.50
CA ASP A 146 12.38 -14.71 -7.09
C ASP A 146 11.85 -16.09 -7.56
N ARG A 147 10.79 -16.61 -6.91
CA ARG A 147 10.14 -17.85 -7.36
C ARG A 147 9.37 -17.69 -8.67
N ALA A 148 8.82 -16.51 -8.95
CA ALA A 148 8.05 -16.26 -10.17
C ALA A 148 8.96 -16.00 -11.39
N THR A 149 10.05 -15.24 -11.19
CA THR A 149 11.06 -15.00 -12.24
C THR A 149 11.75 -16.28 -12.68
N GLY A 150 12.08 -17.20 -11.76
CA GLY A 150 12.68 -18.49 -12.10
C GLY A 150 11.83 -19.40 -13.00
N VAL A 151 10.50 -19.31 -12.94
CA VAL A 151 9.58 -20.09 -13.79
C VAL A 151 9.36 -19.42 -15.15
N VAL A 152 9.36 -18.09 -15.21
CA VAL A 152 9.21 -17.32 -16.46
C VAL A 152 10.47 -17.43 -17.33
N GLU A 153 11.67 -17.41 -16.75
CA GLU A 153 12.93 -17.61 -17.47
C GLU A 153 13.06 -19.02 -18.07
N SER A 154 12.61 -20.04 -17.36
CA SER A 154 12.66 -21.43 -17.84
C SER A 154 11.57 -21.75 -18.88
N THR A 155 10.40 -21.09 -18.80
CA THR A 155 9.33 -21.27 -19.79
C THR A 155 9.61 -20.53 -21.10
N SER A 156 10.19 -19.33 -21.03
CA SER A 156 10.58 -18.52 -22.21
C SER A 156 11.66 -19.19 -23.08
N LYS A 157 12.55 -19.99 -22.47
CA LYS A 157 13.53 -20.80 -23.19
C LYS A 157 12.92 -22.04 -23.84
N PHE A 158 11.80 -22.54 -23.33
CA PHE A 158 11.15 -23.75 -23.84
C PHE A 158 10.13 -23.48 -24.95
N THR A 159 9.57 -22.28 -25.02
CA THR A 159 8.63 -21.90 -26.08
C THR A 159 9.29 -21.58 -27.42
N SER A 160 10.52 -21.07 -27.45
CA SER A 160 11.18 -20.71 -28.72
C SER A 160 11.54 -21.93 -29.56
N ASP A 161 12.15 -22.96 -28.95
CA ASP A 161 12.62 -24.14 -29.68
C ASP A 161 11.47 -25.01 -30.23
N LYS A 162 10.34 -25.08 -29.52
CA LYS A 162 9.15 -25.83 -29.95
C LYS A 162 8.22 -25.06 -30.88
N PHE A 163 8.19 -23.73 -30.81
CA PHE A 163 7.31 -22.91 -31.66
C PHE A 163 7.88 -22.73 -33.07
N GLU A 164 9.20 -22.63 -33.23
CA GLU A 164 9.82 -22.64 -34.57
C GLU A 164 9.64 -23.98 -35.28
N SER A 165 9.93 -25.09 -34.59
CA SER A 165 9.79 -26.44 -35.17
C SER A 165 8.32 -26.83 -35.44
N ALA A 166 7.36 -26.31 -34.66
CA ALA A 166 5.93 -26.45 -34.96
C ALA A 166 5.46 -25.60 -36.16
N LYS A 167 6.10 -24.45 -36.40
CA LYS A 167 5.75 -23.55 -37.51
C LYS A 167 6.25 -24.07 -38.85
N GLU A 168 7.44 -24.68 -38.89
CA GLU A 168 7.99 -25.33 -40.08
C GLU A 168 7.19 -26.57 -40.49
N GLY A 169 6.83 -27.44 -39.53
CA GLY A 169 6.02 -28.62 -39.82
C GLY A 169 4.61 -28.30 -40.36
N LEU A 170 4.03 -27.17 -39.93
CA LEU A 170 2.73 -26.71 -40.38
C LEU A 170 2.78 -26.09 -41.79
N SER A 171 3.88 -25.39 -42.15
CA SER A 171 4.05 -24.83 -43.49
C SER A 171 4.28 -25.89 -44.56
N ASP A 172 5.01 -26.96 -44.22
CA ASP A 172 5.25 -28.08 -45.13
C ASP A 172 3.98 -28.90 -45.34
N GLY A 173 3.22 -29.15 -44.27
CA GLY A 173 1.93 -29.85 -44.34
C GLY A 173 0.87 -29.09 -45.14
N LEU A 174 0.80 -27.76 -44.98
CA LEU A 174 -0.16 -26.93 -45.70
C LEU A 174 0.19 -26.78 -47.19
N SER A 175 1.48 -26.76 -47.54
CA SER A 175 1.93 -26.68 -48.93
C SER A 175 1.67 -28.00 -49.68
N ALA A 176 1.96 -29.14 -49.05
CA ALA A 176 1.65 -30.46 -49.61
C ALA A 176 0.12 -30.68 -49.77
N ALA A 177 -0.68 -30.20 -48.82
CA ALA A 177 -2.14 -30.24 -48.94
C ALA A 177 -2.66 -29.33 -50.07
N LYS A 178 -2.08 -28.13 -50.22
CA LYS A 178 -2.45 -27.19 -51.29
C LYS A 178 -2.12 -27.73 -52.69
N GLU A 179 -1.04 -28.49 -52.82
CA GLU A 179 -0.65 -29.14 -54.08
C GLU A 179 -1.60 -30.30 -54.45
N LYS A 180 -1.99 -31.14 -53.48
CA LYS A 180 -2.99 -32.20 -53.70
C LYS A 180 -4.39 -31.67 -54.02
N VAL A 181 -4.79 -30.55 -53.41
CA VAL A 181 -6.09 -29.89 -53.69
C VAL A 181 -6.11 -29.27 -55.09
N LYS A 182 -4.96 -28.81 -55.61
CA LYS A 182 -4.86 -28.25 -56.96
C LYS A 182 -4.99 -29.33 -58.04
N GLY A 183 -4.44 -30.53 -57.81
CA GLY A 183 -4.61 -31.68 -58.71
C GLY A 183 -6.06 -32.18 -58.82
N VAL A 184 -6.85 -32.08 -57.74
CA VAL A 184 -8.27 -32.49 -57.74
C VAL A 184 -9.19 -31.45 -58.42
N ALA A 185 -8.78 -30.18 -58.45
CA ALA A 185 -9.56 -29.09 -59.03
C ALA A 185 -9.50 -29.01 -60.57
N GLU A 186 -8.50 -29.65 -61.21
CA GLU A 186 -8.41 -29.68 -62.68
C GLU A 186 -9.19 -30.84 -63.32
N ASP A 187 -9.40 -31.96 -62.61
CA ASP A 187 -10.13 -33.13 -63.13
C ASP A 187 -11.68 -33.04 -63.05
N THR A 188 -12.24 -31.98 -62.45
CA THR A 188 -13.70 -31.90 -62.21
C THR A 188 -14.46 -30.84 -63.03
N LYS A 189 -13.78 -30.10 -63.93
CA LYS A 189 -14.45 -29.07 -64.75
C LYS A 189 -15.11 -29.58 -66.04
N GLU A 190 -14.96 -30.86 -66.37
CA GLU A 190 -15.53 -31.46 -67.57
C GLU A 190 -16.41 -32.67 -67.21
N THR A 191 -17.58 -32.44 -66.60
CA THR A 191 -18.84 -33.21 -66.77
C THR A 191 -19.87 -32.87 -65.68
N ALA A 192 -20.51 -31.71 -65.75
CA ALA A 192 -21.82 -31.51 -65.10
C ALA A 192 -22.53 -30.26 -65.65
N LYS A 193 -22.83 -30.26 -66.95
CA LYS A 193 -23.81 -29.33 -67.52
C LYS A 193 -24.85 -30.12 -68.31
N ALA A 194 -25.79 -30.74 -67.60
CA ALA A 194 -27.05 -31.20 -68.19
C ALA A 194 -28.22 -30.86 -67.25
N LYS A 195 -29.21 -30.19 -67.83
CA LYS A 195 -30.37 -29.51 -67.22
C LYS A 195 -31.36 -30.47 -66.54
N PRO A 196 -32.22 -29.99 -65.62
CA PRO A 196 -33.28 -30.77 -65.01
C PRO A 196 -34.45 -30.96 -65.99
N ARG A 197 -35.09 -32.13 -65.98
CA ARG A 197 -36.36 -32.36 -66.69
C ARG A 197 -37.39 -32.95 -65.71
N VAL A 198 -38.45 -32.18 -65.54
CA VAL A 198 -39.71 -32.49 -64.84
C VAL A 198 -40.46 -33.65 -65.50
N HIS A 199 -40.84 -34.66 -64.72
CA HIS A 199 -42.22 -35.03 -64.36
C HIS A 199 -42.17 -36.14 -63.30
#